data_AF-A0A6B7GN04-F1
#
_entry.id   AF-A0A6B7GN04-F1
#
_cell.length_a   1.000
_cell.length_b   1.000
_cell.length_c   1.000
_cell.angle_alpha   90.00
_cell.angle_beta   90.00
_cell.angle_gamma   90.00
#
_symmetry.space_group_name_H-M   'P 1'
#
loop_
_entity.id
_entity.type
_entity.pdbx_description
1 polymer ?
#
loop_
_entity_poly.entity_id
_entity_poly.type
_entity_poly.pdbx_seq_one_letter_code
_entity_poly.pdbx_strand_id
1 'polypeptide(L)'
;EVSHFIPEKPLYEQGFILIPHLATLGWGVGPGGEIIDTTPYFVVGVLHLISSAVLGFGGIYHSLLGPDTLEESFPFFGYDWRDKNKMTTILGIHLILLGLGSFLLVLKALYIGVYDTWAPGGGDVRKILSPTVNAAVIFGYLLKSPFGGDGWIVSINNMEDLIGGHIWVGTLCVFGGIWHIVTKPFAWVRRTFIWSGEAYLSYS
;
A
#
# COMPACT_ATOMS: atom_id res chain seq x y z
N GLU A 1 -17.06 -13.70 -4.41
CA GLU A 1 -16.21 -14.72 -3.75
C GLU A 1 -16.90 -15.30 -2.51
N VAL A 2 -17.16 -14.51 -1.45
CA VAL A 2 -17.78 -15.01 -0.20
C VAL A 2 -19.06 -15.85 -0.44
N SER A 3 -19.97 -15.40 -1.30
CA SER A 3 -21.22 -16.13 -1.61
C SER A 3 -21.04 -17.45 -2.38
N HIS A 4 -19.87 -17.69 -2.96
CA HIS A 4 -19.55 -18.88 -3.75
C HIS A 4 -18.50 -19.76 -3.07
N PHE A 5 -18.08 -19.42 -1.84
CA PHE A 5 -17.07 -20.16 -1.10
C PHE A 5 -17.59 -21.53 -0.65
N ILE A 6 -16.87 -22.59 -1.05
CA ILE A 6 -17.09 -23.97 -0.64
C ILE A 6 -15.94 -24.35 0.31
N PRO A 7 -16.19 -24.51 1.63
CA PRO A 7 -15.15 -24.75 2.63
C PRO A 7 -14.32 -26.01 2.39
N GLU A 8 -14.90 -27.03 1.78
CA GLU A 8 -14.25 -28.33 1.56
C GLU A 8 -13.25 -28.31 0.40
N LYS A 9 -13.15 -27.20 -0.35
CA LYS A 9 -12.26 -27.05 -1.49
C LYS A 9 -11.14 -26.04 -1.21
N PRO A 10 -9.91 -26.28 -1.67
CA PRO A 10 -8.86 -25.27 -1.62
C PRO A 10 -9.27 -23.98 -2.35
N LEU A 11 -8.83 -22.81 -1.86
CA LEU A 11 -9.19 -21.51 -2.45
C LEU A 11 -8.77 -21.38 -3.92
N TYR A 12 -7.62 -21.96 -4.28
CA TYR A 12 -7.06 -21.89 -5.63
C TYR A 12 -7.86 -22.72 -6.66
N GLU A 13 -8.70 -23.65 -6.24
CA GLU A 13 -9.58 -24.43 -7.14
C GLU A 13 -10.91 -23.73 -7.45
N GLN A 14 -11.21 -22.63 -6.74
CA GLN A 14 -12.49 -21.94 -6.79
C GLN A 14 -12.44 -20.61 -7.56
N GLY A 15 -11.28 -20.27 -8.15
CA GLY A 15 -11.10 -19.05 -8.93
C GLY A 15 -11.10 -17.77 -8.10
N PHE A 16 -10.78 -17.86 -6.80
CA PHE A 16 -10.73 -16.69 -5.92
C PHE A 16 -9.39 -15.97 -6.00
N ILE A 17 -9.47 -14.64 -6.00
CA ILE A 17 -8.29 -13.76 -5.98
C ILE A 17 -8.31 -12.81 -4.78
N LEU A 18 -9.46 -12.46 -4.21
CA LEU A 18 -9.53 -11.52 -3.08
C LEU A 18 -9.41 -12.22 -1.73
N ILE A 19 -10.13 -13.32 -1.49
CA ILE A 19 -10.04 -14.09 -0.24
C ILE A 19 -8.59 -14.52 0.05
N PRO A 20 -7.78 -15.01 -0.93
CA PRO A 20 -6.37 -15.30 -0.69
C PRO A 20 -5.55 -14.12 -0.17
N HIS A 21 -5.82 -12.88 -0.61
CA HIS A 21 -5.14 -11.70 -0.07
C HIS A 21 -5.52 -11.45 1.40
N LEU A 22 -6.79 -11.63 1.76
CA LEU A 22 -7.25 -11.47 3.14
C LEU A 22 -6.73 -12.56 4.07
N ALA A 23 -6.70 -13.81 3.59
CA ALA A 23 -6.11 -14.94 4.30
C ALA A 23 -4.60 -14.74 4.49
N THR A 24 -3.88 -14.19 3.51
CA THR A 24 -2.45 -13.84 3.66
C THR A 24 -2.23 -12.81 4.79
N LEU A 25 -3.15 -11.86 4.95
CA LEU A 25 -3.16 -10.94 6.09
C LEU A 25 -3.55 -11.61 7.42
N GLY A 26 -3.80 -12.91 7.46
CA GLY A 26 -4.14 -13.67 8.66
C GLY A 26 -5.59 -13.50 9.11
N TRP A 27 -6.50 -13.04 8.23
CA TRP A 27 -7.93 -12.99 8.55
C TRP A 27 -8.60 -14.30 8.22
N GLY A 28 -9.39 -14.86 9.15
CA GLY A 28 -10.27 -16.00 8.87
C GLY A 28 -9.57 -17.32 8.52
N VAL A 29 -8.24 -17.39 8.72
CA VAL A 29 -7.39 -18.54 8.39
C VAL A 29 -6.67 -19.05 9.64
N GLY A 30 -6.47 -20.36 9.72
CA GLY A 30 -5.76 -21.03 10.79
C GLY A 30 -4.60 -21.91 10.29
N PRO A 31 -4.17 -22.90 11.09
CA PRO A 31 -3.08 -23.82 10.76
C PRO A 31 -3.30 -24.52 9.41
N GLY A 32 -2.22 -24.68 8.64
CA GLY A 32 -2.25 -25.31 7.32
C GLY A 32 -2.95 -24.47 6.23
N GLY A 33 -3.40 -23.26 6.55
CA GLY A 33 -4.15 -22.41 5.61
C GLY A 33 -5.64 -22.73 5.56
N GLU A 34 -6.16 -23.47 6.54
CA GLU A 34 -7.59 -23.79 6.64
C GLU A 34 -8.41 -22.52 6.93
N ILE A 35 -9.52 -22.36 6.22
CA ILE A 35 -10.43 -21.23 6.40
C ILE A 35 -11.41 -21.55 7.52
N ILE A 36 -11.21 -20.92 8.67
CA ILE A 36 -11.96 -21.20 9.91
C ILE A 36 -13.10 -20.22 10.17
N ASP A 37 -13.07 -19.02 9.57
CA ASP A 37 -14.12 -18.00 9.71
C ASP A 37 -14.19 -17.12 8.47
N THR A 38 -15.37 -17.03 7.86
CA THR A 38 -15.63 -16.21 6.67
C THR A 38 -16.14 -14.81 7.01
N THR A 39 -16.45 -14.54 8.28
CA THR A 39 -16.96 -13.25 8.75
C THR A 39 -16.04 -12.08 8.41
N PRO A 40 -14.70 -12.15 8.59
CA PRO A 40 -13.80 -11.08 8.22
C PRO A 40 -13.86 -10.74 6.72
N TYR A 41 -14.00 -11.75 5.86
CA TYR A 41 -14.10 -11.53 4.41
C TYR A 41 -15.40 -10.81 4.03
N PHE A 42 -16.51 -11.19 4.68
CA PHE A 42 -17.79 -10.51 4.51
C PHE A 42 -17.72 -9.05 4.98
N VAL A 43 -17.15 -8.81 6.17
CA VAL A 43 -16.97 -7.45 6.72
C VAL A 43 -16.14 -6.58 5.78
N VAL A 44 -15.01 -7.08 5.28
CA VAL A 44 -14.18 -6.35 4.32
C VAL A 44 -14.99 -6.00 3.07
N GLY A 45 -15.73 -6.95 2.49
CA GLY A 45 -16.57 -6.72 1.32
C GLY A 45 -17.64 -5.64 1.55
N VAL A 46 -18.36 -5.70 2.66
CA VAL A 46 -19.41 -4.73 3.01
C VAL A 46 -18.84 -3.34 3.25
N LEU A 47 -17.74 -3.21 4.00
CA LEU A 47 -17.11 -1.92 4.27
C LEU A 47 -16.64 -1.24 2.99
N HIS A 48 -16.04 -1.99 2.06
CA HIS A 48 -15.61 -1.44 0.76
C HIS A 48 -16.81 -1.05 -0.12
N LEU A 49 -17.89 -1.84 -0.13
CA LEU A 49 -19.10 -1.52 -0.89
C LEU A 49 -19.80 -0.26 -0.38
N ILE A 50 -19.89 -0.08 0.94
CA ILE A 50 -20.48 1.14 1.52
C ILE A 50 -19.58 2.35 1.26
N SER A 51 -18.26 2.19 1.42
CA SER A 51 -17.29 3.26 1.17
C SER A 51 -17.31 3.72 -0.28
N SER A 52 -17.49 2.81 -1.24
CA SER A 52 -17.56 3.17 -2.66
C SER A 52 -18.76 4.05 -2.99
N ALA A 53 -19.89 3.90 -2.29
CA ALA A 53 -21.03 4.78 -2.44
C ALA A 53 -20.71 6.22 -1.99
N VAL A 54 -19.96 6.39 -0.89
CA VAL A 54 -19.52 7.71 -0.41
C VAL A 54 -18.56 8.35 -1.41
N LEU A 55 -17.58 7.58 -1.93
CA LEU A 55 -16.65 8.06 -2.95
C LEU A 55 -17.37 8.44 -4.25
N GLY A 56 -18.32 7.59 -4.70
CA GLY A 56 -19.13 7.85 -5.88
C GLY A 56 -19.98 9.11 -5.75
N PHE A 57 -20.59 9.33 -4.58
CA PHE A 57 -21.34 10.56 -4.29
C PHE A 57 -20.46 11.80 -4.40
N GLY A 58 -19.28 11.80 -3.76
CA GLY A 58 -18.32 12.90 -3.86
C GLY A 58 -17.87 13.14 -5.29
N GLY A 59 -17.58 12.08 -6.05
CA GLY A 59 -17.20 12.16 -7.45
C GLY A 59 -18.28 12.79 -8.33
N ILE A 60 -19.54 12.37 -8.19
CA ILE A 60 -20.68 12.95 -8.93
C ILE A 60 -20.86 14.43 -8.57
N TYR A 61 -20.82 14.76 -7.28
CA TYR A 61 -20.94 16.14 -6.82
C TYR A 61 -19.86 17.03 -7.43
N HIS A 62 -18.58 16.64 -7.31
CA HIS A 62 -17.46 17.44 -7.81
C HIS A 62 -17.35 17.47 -9.34
N SER A 63 -18.00 16.56 -10.07
CA SER A 63 -17.99 16.55 -11.53
C SER A 63 -19.16 17.32 -12.16
N LEU A 64 -20.30 17.45 -11.46
CA LEU A 64 -21.54 17.99 -12.04
C LEU A 64 -22.13 19.21 -11.31
N LEU A 65 -21.86 19.39 -10.01
CA LEU A 65 -22.53 20.39 -9.16
C LEU A 65 -21.56 21.33 -8.46
N GLY A 66 -20.35 20.86 -8.15
CA GLY A 66 -19.29 21.66 -7.56
C GLY A 66 -18.76 22.73 -8.53
N PRO A 67 -17.89 23.63 -8.05
CA PRO A 67 -17.28 24.64 -8.91
C PRO A 67 -16.33 24.01 -9.94
N ASP A 68 -16.32 24.55 -11.15
CA ASP A 68 -15.44 24.10 -12.25
C ASP A 68 -13.95 24.32 -11.95
N THR A 69 -13.65 25.34 -11.15
CA THR A 69 -12.29 25.75 -10.74
C THR A 69 -12.25 26.03 -9.24
N LEU A 70 -11.09 25.81 -8.61
CA LEU A 70 -10.94 25.91 -7.14
C LEU A 70 -10.06 27.08 -6.71
N GLU A 71 -9.35 27.71 -7.64
CA GLU A 71 -8.30 28.70 -7.39
C GLU A 71 -8.82 29.93 -6.64
N GLU A 72 -10.02 30.39 -6.97
CA GLU A 72 -10.62 31.61 -6.39
C GLU A 72 -11.33 31.33 -5.06
N SER A 73 -12.18 30.30 -5.04
CA SER A 73 -13.03 30.00 -3.88
C SER A 73 -12.27 29.23 -2.78
N PHE A 74 -11.31 28.40 -3.15
CA PHE A 74 -10.63 27.45 -2.27
C PHE A 74 -9.12 27.36 -2.58
N PRO A 75 -8.34 28.43 -2.32
CA PRO A 75 -6.93 28.52 -2.75
C PRO A 75 -6.02 27.42 -2.17
N PHE A 76 -6.39 26.84 -1.02
CA PHE A 76 -5.69 25.67 -0.47
C PHE A 76 -5.83 24.44 -1.39
N PHE A 77 -6.97 24.26 -2.05
CA PHE A 77 -7.26 23.12 -2.93
C PHE A 77 -7.00 23.43 -4.42
N GLY A 78 -7.14 24.68 -4.87
CA GLY A 78 -6.79 25.08 -6.24
C GLY A 78 -5.30 24.96 -6.54
N TYR A 79 -4.93 24.69 -7.79
CA TYR A 79 -3.53 24.49 -8.18
C TYR A 79 -3.27 24.76 -9.66
N ASP A 80 -2.09 25.31 -9.97
CA ASP A 80 -1.54 25.35 -11.32
C ASP A 80 -0.50 24.24 -11.46
N TRP A 81 -0.60 23.41 -12.51
CA TRP A 81 0.39 22.39 -12.86
C TRP A 81 1.83 22.94 -12.97
N ARG A 82 1.99 24.24 -13.25
CA ARG A 82 3.29 24.93 -13.36
C ARG A 82 3.82 25.39 -12.01
N ASP A 83 2.96 25.49 -10.98
CA ASP A 83 3.37 25.78 -9.61
C ASP A 83 4.05 24.56 -9.00
N LYS A 84 5.36 24.55 -9.17
CA LYS A 84 6.25 23.49 -8.70
C LYS A 84 6.18 23.28 -7.20
N ASN A 85 5.90 24.33 -6.42
CA ASN A 85 5.78 24.23 -4.97
C ASN A 85 4.45 23.55 -4.59
N LYS A 86 3.33 23.97 -5.20
CA LYS A 86 2.05 23.31 -4.95
C LYS A 86 2.08 21.84 -5.37
N MET A 87 2.73 21.52 -6.49
CA MET A 87 2.92 20.13 -6.94
C MET A 87 3.72 19.29 -5.94
N THR A 88 4.85 19.80 -5.41
CA THR A 88 5.61 19.05 -4.40
C THR A 88 4.88 18.96 -3.06
N THR A 89 4.11 19.97 -2.67
CA THR A 89 3.25 19.88 -1.47
C THR A 89 2.22 18.76 -1.60
N ILE A 90 1.49 18.67 -2.74
CA ILE A 90 0.51 17.62 -2.98
C ILE A 90 1.17 16.23 -3.00
N LEU A 91 2.29 16.09 -3.72
CA LEU A 91 3.10 14.87 -3.70
C LEU A 91 3.49 14.48 -2.28
N GLY A 92 3.96 15.44 -1.48
CA GLY A 92 4.42 15.19 -0.13
C GLY A 92 3.31 14.72 0.81
N ILE A 93 2.11 15.28 0.68
CA ILE A 93 0.92 14.80 1.42
C ILE A 93 0.62 13.34 1.03
N HIS A 94 0.59 13.02 -0.26
CA HIS A 94 0.33 11.64 -0.70
C HIS A 94 1.42 10.66 -0.25
N LEU A 95 2.69 11.06 -0.25
CA LEU A 95 3.78 10.23 0.29
C LEU A 95 3.59 9.93 1.78
N ILE A 96 3.16 10.91 2.58
CA ILE A 96 2.84 10.68 3.99
C ILE A 96 1.69 9.66 4.11
N LEU A 97 0.61 9.82 3.35
CA LEU A 97 -0.52 8.88 3.37
C LEU A 97 -0.11 7.46 2.97
N LEU A 98 0.73 7.31 1.94
CA LEU A 98 1.30 6.02 1.53
C LEU A 98 2.17 5.42 2.65
N GLY A 99 2.99 6.25 3.31
CA GLY A 99 3.80 5.82 4.43
C GLY A 99 2.97 5.31 5.62
N LEU A 100 1.89 6.00 5.94
CA LEU A 100 0.91 5.55 6.93
C LEU A 100 0.25 4.23 6.52
N GLY A 101 -0.10 4.07 5.24
CA GLY A 101 -0.61 2.80 4.70
C GLY A 101 0.37 1.63 4.86
N SER A 102 1.66 1.87 4.62
CA SER A 102 2.72 0.88 4.87
C SER A 102 2.80 0.49 6.35
N PHE A 103 2.71 1.46 7.26
CA PHE A 103 2.68 1.19 8.70
C PHE A 103 1.43 0.44 9.16
N LEU A 104 0.28 0.55 8.48
CA LEU A 104 -0.90 -0.27 8.81
C LEU A 104 -0.61 -1.76 8.67
N LEU A 105 0.14 -2.18 7.65
CA LEU A 105 0.57 -3.58 7.51
C LEU A 105 1.52 -3.99 8.63
N VAL A 106 2.47 -3.12 8.99
CA VAL A 106 3.38 -3.36 10.11
C VAL A 106 2.59 -3.55 11.41
N LEU A 107 1.65 -2.66 11.72
CA LEU A 107 0.80 -2.76 12.90
C LEU A 107 -0.02 -4.05 12.89
N LYS A 108 -0.58 -4.44 11.74
CA LYS A 108 -1.29 -5.73 11.59
C LYS A 108 -0.38 -6.89 11.96
N ALA A 109 0.83 -6.95 11.43
CA ALA A 109 1.77 -8.04 11.66
C ALA A 109 2.33 -8.09 13.09
N LEU A 110 2.57 -6.94 13.72
CA LEU A 110 3.10 -6.87 15.08
C LEU A 110 2.04 -7.25 16.14
N TYR A 111 0.82 -6.72 16.01
CA TYR A 111 -0.17 -6.79 17.09
C TYR A 111 -1.21 -7.89 16.90
N ILE A 112 -1.58 -8.19 15.66
CA ILE A 112 -2.65 -9.14 15.33
C ILE A 112 -2.07 -10.41 14.71
N GLY A 113 -1.08 -10.29 13.83
CA GLY A 113 -0.41 -11.37 13.11
C GLY A 113 -0.72 -11.39 11.62
N VAL A 114 0.06 -12.15 10.86
CA VAL A 114 -0.11 -12.44 9.42
C VAL A 114 0.12 -13.94 9.18
N TYR A 115 -0.38 -14.48 8.08
CA TYR A 115 -0.16 -15.89 7.76
C TYR A 115 1.27 -16.11 7.27
N ASP A 116 2.01 -17.00 7.95
CA ASP A 116 3.36 -17.40 7.56
C ASP A 116 3.38 -18.87 7.17
N THR A 117 3.60 -19.14 5.88
CA THR A 117 3.71 -20.51 5.36
C THR A 117 4.96 -21.25 5.87
N TRP A 118 5.95 -20.54 6.41
CA TRP A 118 7.20 -21.08 6.93
C TRP A 118 7.21 -21.18 8.46
N ALA A 119 6.06 -21.00 9.11
CA ALA A 119 5.96 -21.19 10.55
C ALA A 119 6.42 -22.61 10.98
N PRO A 120 7.15 -22.75 12.11
CA PRO A 120 7.60 -24.06 12.57
C PRO A 120 6.44 -25.01 12.86
N GLY A 121 6.45 -26.19 12.23
CA GLY A 121 5.38 -27.18 12.36
C GLY A 121 4.31 -27.11 11.27
N GLY A 122 4.42 -26.16 10.33
CA GLY A 122 3.47 -25.94 9.23
C GLY A 122 2.95 -24.51 9.25
N GLY A 123 2.41 -24.05 8.11
CA GLY A 123 1.96 -22.67 7.98
C GLY A 123 0.87 -22.29 8.98
N ASP A 124 0.96 -21.10 9.58
CA ASP A 124 -0.02 -20.60 10.55
C ASP A 124 0.03 -19.07 10.66
N VAL A 125 -1.00 -18.48 11.27
CA VAL A 125 -1.01 -17.06 11.62
C VAL A 125 -0.11 -16.79 12.82
N ARG A 126 0.87 -15.92 12.66
CA ARG A 126 1.76 -15.52 13.76
C ARG A 126 2.04 -14.03 13.80
N LYS A 127 2.41 -13.55 14.98
CA LYS A 127 2.91 -12.18 15.18
C LYS A 127 4.39 -12.12 14.83
N ILE A 128 4.80 -11.03 14.18
CA ILE A 128 6.20 -10.81 13.77
C ILE A 128 6.88 -9.96 14.83
N LEU A 129 7.39 -10.57 15.91
CA LEU A 129 7.89 -9.81 17.07
C LEU A 129 9.25 -9.15 16.86
N SER A 130 10.03 -9.63 15.88
CA SER A 130 11.39 -9.19 15.61
C SER A 130 11.59 -8.88 14.12
N PRO A 131 10.91 -7.87 13.56
CA PRO A 131 11.09 -7.49 12.15
C PRO A 131 12.52 -7.02 11.87
N THR A 132 13.04 -7.32 10.69
CA THR A 132 14.41 -6.96 10.31
C THR A 132 14.54 -5.48 10.04
N VAL A 133 15.15 -4.74 10.96
CA VAL A 133 15.44 -3.30 10.79
C VAL A 133 16.85 -3.03 10.24
N ASN A 134 17.68 -4.06 10.11
CA ASN A 134 19.04 -3.91 9.61
C ASN A 134 19.04 -3.45 8.14
N ALA A 135 19.48 -2.21 7.91
CA ALA A 135 19.55 -1.59 6.59
C ALA A 135 20.35 -2.42 5.58
N ALA A 136 21.46 -3.04 5.99
CA ALA A 136 22.29 -3.82 5.08
C ALA A 136 21.55 -5.03 4.51
N VAL A 137 20.67 -5.65 5.29
CA VAL A 137 19.83 -6.77 4.83
C VAL A 137 18.74 -6.25 3.88
N ILE A 138 17.97 -5.24 4.33
CA ILE A 138 16.82 -4.72 3.57
C ILE A 138 17.24 -4.11 2.23
N PHE A 139 18.23 -3.21 2.23
CA PHE A 139 18.75 -2.63 0.99
C PHE A 139 19.62 -3.62 0.20
N GLY A 140 20.14 -4.67 0.84
CA GLY A 140 20.82 -5.77 0.18
C GLY A 140 19.94 -6.46 -0.87
N TYR A 141 18.64 -6.62 -0.61
CA TYR A 141 17.68 -7.15 -1.60
C TYR A 141 17.62 -6.30 -2.88
N LEU A 142 17.72 -4.97 -2.78
CA LEU A 142 17.67 -4.08 -3.95
C LEU A 142 18.90 -4.21 -4.86
N LEU A 143 20.01 -4.73 -4.34
CA LEU A 143 21.28 -4.88 -5.05
C LEU A 143 21.52 -6.30 -5.57
N LYS A 144 20.64 -7.25 -5.25
CA LYS A 144 20.72 -8.61 -5.78
C LYS A 144 20.47 -8.65 -7.29
N SER A 145 21.06 -9.64 -7.96
CA SER A 145 20.82 -9.88 -9.37
C SER A 145 19.35 -10.27 -9.62
N PRO A 146 18.74 -9.82 -10.73
CA PRO A 146 17.40 -10.26 -11.12
C PRO A 146 17.38 -11.65 -11.77
N PHE A 147 18.54 -12.27 -12.01
CA PHE A 147 18.64 -13.56 -12.68
C PHE A 147 18.41 -14.74 -11.71
N GLY A 148 18.24 -15.94 -12.29
CA GLY A 148 17.99 -17.18 -11.54
C GLY A 148 19.08 -17.46 -10.50
N GLY A 149 18.65 -17.88 -9.31
CA GLY A 149 19.51 -18.09 -8.14
C GLY A 149 19.47 -16.93 -7.14
N ASP A 150 19.36 -15.69 -7.62
CA ASP A 150 19.33 -14.49 -6.77
C ASP A 150 17.93 -13.90 -6.63
N GLY A 151 17.24 -13.61 -7.75
CA GLY A 151 15.83 -13.21 -7.77
C GLY A 151 15.48 -11.82 -7.21
N TRP A 152 16.42 -10.88 -7.12
CA TRP A 152 16.20 -9.49 -6.66
C TRP A 152 15.28 -9.41 -5.41
N ILE A 153 14.27 -8.54 -5.40
CA ILE A 153 13.28 -8.41 -4.32
C ILE A 153 12.28 -9.57 -4.25
N VAL A 154 12.13 -10.36 -5.32
CA VAL A 154 11.26 -11.54 -5.36
C VAL A 154 11.82 -12.64 -4.45
N SER A 155 13.10 -12.57 -4.08
CA SER A 155 13.78 -13.52 -3.19
C SER A 155 13.49 -13.36 -1.70
N ILE A 156 12.64 -12.39 -1.29
CA ILE A 156 12.22 -12.26 0.10
C ILE A 156 11.46 -13.53 0.50
N ASN A 157 11.95 -14.22 1.54
CA ASN A 157 11.52 -15.57 1.87
C ASN A 157 11.09 -15.75 3.34
N ASN A 158 11.01 -14.67 4.11
CA ASN A 158 10.55 -14.69 5.49
C ASN A 158 9.75 -13.41 5.81
N MET A 159 8.90 -13.48 6.83
CA MET A 159 8.01 -12.38 7.21
C MET A 159 8.76 -11.25 7.92
N GLU A 160 9.85 -11.54 8.63
CA GLU A 160 10.67 -10.55 9.34
C GLU A 160 11.25 -9.51 8.38
N ASP A 161 11.77 -9.94 7.24
CA ASP A 161 12.31 -9.08 6.19
C ASP A 161 11.21 -8.36 5.41
N LEU A 162 10.08 -9.04 5.15
CA LEU A 162 8.92 -8.41 4.51
C LEU A 162 8.38 -7.24 5.34
N ILE A 163 8.12 -7.47 6.63
CA ILE A 163 7.61 -6.45 7.54
C ILE A 163 8.68 -5.39 7.82
N GLY A 164 9.95 -5.81 7.98
CA GLY A 164 11.09 -4.90 8.10
C GLY A 164 11.23 -3.95 6.91
N GLY A 165 11.05 -4.46 5.69
CA GLY A 165 11.02 -3.65 4.48
C GLY A 165 9.91 -2.60 4.48
N HIS A 166 8.70 -2.96 4.95
CA HIS A 166 7.60 -2.00 5.09
C HIS A 166 7.85 -0.94 6.17
N ILE A 167 8.59 -1.26 7.24
CA ILE A 167 9.06 -0.25 8.20
C ILE A 167 9.95 0.78 7.49
N TRP A 168 10.89 0.33 6.65
CA TRP A 168 11.75 1.22 5.87
C TRP A 168 10.98 2.05 4.85
N VAL A 169 10.09 1.42 4.07
CA VAL A 169 9.24 2.12 3.08
C VAL A 169 8.37 3.16 3.77
N GLY A 170 7.66 2.79 4.84
CA GLY A 170 6.82 3.71 5.61
C GLY A 170 7.60 4.92 6.12
N THR A 171 8.78 4.67 6.69
CA THR A 171 9.68 5.71 7.20
C THR A 171 10.14 6.65 6.08
N LEU A 172 10.66 6.10 4.97
CA LEU A 172 11.16 6.88 3.84
C LEU A 172 10.06 7.70 3.16
N CYS A 173 8.85 7.13 3.01
CA CYS A 173 7.70 7.84 2.46
C CYS A 173 7.28 9.02 3.35
N VAL A 174 7.21 8.84 4.67
CA VAL A 174 6.85 9.95 5.59
C VAL A 174 7.91 11.04 5.58
N PHE A 175 9.19 10.69 5.74
CA PHE A 175 10.27 11.69 5.72
C PHE A 175 10.41 12.37 4.35
N GLY A 176 10.31 11.61 3.26
CA GLY A 176 10.29 12.16 1.90
C GLY A 176 9.09 13.05 1.64
N GLY A 177 7.93 12.70 2.20
CA GLY A 177 6.73 13.52 2.11
C GLY A 177 6.86 14.86 2.85
N ILE A 178 7.36 14.83 4.08
CA ILE A 178 7.70 16.05 4.85
C ILE A 178 8.70 16.90 4.07
N TRP A 179 9.76 16.28 3.55
CA TRP A 179 10.76 16.95 2.74
C TRP A 179 10.14 17.67 1.53
N HIS A 180 9.27 17.01 0.77
CA HIS A 180 8.61 17.61 -0.40
C HIS A 180 7.62 18.73 -0.04
N ILE A 181 7.04 18.70 1.16
CA ILE A 181 6.19 19.79 1.67
C ILE A 181 7.03 21.03 2.03
N VAL A 182 8.17 20.83 2.70
CA VAL A 182 8.98 21.94 3.24
C VAL A 182 10.06 22.45 2.28
N THR A 183 10.22 21.83 1.10
CA THR A 183 11.23 22.21 0.11
C THR A 183 10.61 22.54 -1.25
N LYS A 184 11.44 23.10 -2.13
CA LYS A 184 11.11 23.42 -3.53
C LYS A 184 12.09 22.73 -4.47
N PRO A 185 11.69 22.37 -5.71
CA PRO A 185 12.60 21.75 -6.66
C PRO A 185 13.86 22.57 -6.92
N PHE A 186 15.01 21.92 -6.78
CA PHE A 186 16.32 22.53 -7.01
C PHE A 186 16.48 22.99 -8.46
N ALA A 187 17.45 23.90 -8.71
CA ALA A 187 17.67 24.47 -10.03
C ALA A 187 17.93 23.42 -11.13
N TRP A 188 18.65 22.34 -10.81
CA TRP A 188 18.91 21.27 -11.78
C TRP A 188 17.64 20.49 -12.11
N VAL A 189 16.83 20.11 -11.11
CA VAL A 189 15.53 19.43 -11.31
C VAL A 189 14.62 20.27 -12.22
N ARG A 190 14.54 21.58 -11.97
CA ARG A 190 13.72 22.50 -12.79
C ARG A 190 14.12 22.54 -14.26
N ARG A 191 15.39 22.27 -14.58
CA ARG A 191 15.93 22.26 -15.96
C ARG A 191 15.81 20.91 -16.64
N THR A 192 15.70 19.82 -15.88
CA THR A 192 15.68 18.46 -16.41
C THR A 192 14.26 18.00 -16.76
N PHE A 193 13.26 18.38 -15.96
CA PHE A 193 11.88 17.90 -16.12
C PHE A 193 10.96 18.89 -16.85
N ILE A 194 9.90 18.35 -17.47
CA ILE A 194 8.80 19.12 -18.04
C ILE A 194 7.73 19.32 -16.94
N TRP A 195 7.22 20.54 -16.79
CA TRP A 195 6.31 20.93 -15.70
C TRP A 195 4.91 21.22 -16.26
N SER A 196 4.19 20.16 -16.61
CA SER A 196 2.80 20.18 -17.09
C SER A 196 2.04 18.96 -16.55
N GLY A 197 0.70 19.04 -16.52
CA GLY A 197 -0.13 17.92 -16.06
C GLY A 197 0.09 16.64 -16.87
N GLU A 198 0.20 16.76 -18.21
CA GLU A 198 0.48 15.63 -19.10
C GLU A 198 1.85 14.99 -18.81
N ALA A 199 2.88 15.81 -18.56
CA ALA A 199 4.19 15.31 -18.21
C ALA A 199 4.15 14.52 -16.90
N TYR A 200 3.50 15.04 -15.85
CA TYR A 200 3.36 14.31 -14.58
C TYR A 200 2.60 13.00 -14.74
N LEU A 201 1.54 12.99 -15.56
CA LEU A 201 0.81 11.76 -15.87
C LEU A 201 1.71 10.72 -16.55
N SER A 202 2.60 11.14 -17.46
CA SER A 202 3.53 10.22 -18.13
C SER A 202 4.63 9.64 -17.24
N TYR A 203 4.94 10.28 -16.10
CA TYR A 203 5.93 9.79 -15.15
C TYR A 203 5.35 8.81 -14.12
N SER A 204 4.02 8.83 -13.95
CA SER A 204 3.29 8.02 -12.96
C SER A 204 3.01 6.63 -13.52
#